data_AF-A0A956SLF9-F1
#
_entry.id   AF-A0A956SLF9-F1
#
_cell.length_a   1.000
_cell.length_b   1.000
_cell.length_c   1.000
_cell.angle_alpha   90.00
_cell.angle_beta   90.00
_cell.angle_gamma   90.00
#
_symmetry.space_group_name_H-M   'P 1'
#
loop_
_entity.id
_entity.type
_entity.pdbx_description
1 polymer ?
#
loop_
_entity_poly.entity_id
_entity_poly.type
_entity_poly.pdbx_seq_one_letter_code
_entity_poly.pdbx_strand_id
1 'polypeptide(L)'
;MGDRRGFTLIELLAVMVIMGVLASIGIPKMAAFKQRALQTAMISDLRHLAEAQEAFFFTYGDYAGSLGPGPEVAGTGGGGTVVLVPSDGVRITMAYRTSPGVGEGWNAIAHHDGMSDPNRDDCGIFMGSTANSPNVAVTEPGVVACW
;
A
#
# COMPACT_ATOMS: atom_id res chain seq x y z
N MET A 1 49.64 6.60 38.77
CA MET A 1 49.58 7.96 38.18
C MET A 1 48.80 7.87 36.87
N GLY A 2 47.57 8.38 36.84
CA GLY A 2 46.74 8.40 35.63
C GLY A 2 46.79 9.80 35.01
N ASP A 3 47.39 9.88 33.83
CA ASP A 3 47.48 11.08 33.01
C ASP A 3 46.08 11.45 32.49
N ARG A 4 45.39 12.38 33.17
CA ARG A 4 44.05 12.84 32.77
C ARG A 4 44.19 13.84 31.63
N ARG A 5 44.33 13.34 30.41
CA ARG A 5 44.23 14.15 29.19
C ARG A 5 42.77 14.56 29.02
N GLY A 6 42.47 15.83 29.32
CA GLY A 6 41.16 16.41 29.05
C GLY A 6 40.97 16.63 27.56
N PHE A 7 39.79 16.28 27.04
CA PHE A 7 39.36 16.63 25.69
C PHE A 7 39.40 18.15 25.52
N THR A 8 39.93 18.64 24.40
CA THR A 8 39.94 20.08 24.13
C THR A 8 38.58 20.54 23.63
N LEU A 9 38.20 21.79 23.95
CA LEU A 9 36.97 22.39 23.41
C LEU A 9 36.95 22.41 21.89
N ILE A 10 38.12 22.58 21.26
CA ILE A 10 38.24 22.62 19.80
C ILE A 10 38.01 21.24 19.15
N GLU A 11 38.42 20.15 19.81
CA GLU A 11 38.11 18.79 19.34
C GLU A 11 36.61 18.52 19.34
N LEU A 12 35.91 18.90 20.42
CA LEU A 12 34.46 18.75 20.46
C LEU A 12 33.75 19.65 19.44
N LEU A 13 34.30 20.83 19.17
CA LEU A 13 33.76 21.78 18.18
C LEU A 13 33.88 21.22 16.74
N ALA A 14 35.03 20.67 16.36
CA ALA A 14 35.22 20.06 15.05
C ALA A 14 34.29 18.85 14.84
N VAL A 15 34.11 18.02 15.88
CA VAL A 15 33.25 16.83 15.83
C VAL A 15 31.78 17.20 15.65
N MET A 16 31.26 18.21 16.36
CA MET A 16 29.87 18.63 16.18
C MET A 16 29.60 19.24 14.81
N VAL A 17 30.59 19.93 14.22
CA VAL A 17 30.48 20.45 12.86
C VAL A 17 30.39 19.30 11.85
N ILE A 18 31.26 18.28 11.97
CA ILE A 18 31.21 17.10 11.08
C ILE A 18 29.90 16.34 11.25
N MET A 19 29.44 16.10 12.48
CA MET A 19 28.15 15.46 12.74
C MET A 19 26.97 16.25 12.17
N GLY A 20 27.00 17.59 12.25
CA GLY A 20 25.98 18.46 11.66
C GLY A 20 25.90 18.35 10.15
N VAL A 21 27.05 18.32 9.46
CA VAL A 21 27.11 18.12 8.00
C VAL A 21 26.56 16.74 7.61
N LEU A 22 26.98 15.67 8.29
CA LEU A 22 26.49 14.31 8.01
C LEU A 22 24.99 14.17 8.27
N ALA A 23 24.48 14.72 9.36
CA ALA A 23 23.05 14.67 9.71
C ALA A 23 22.17 15.37 8.67
N SER A 24 22.61 16.53 8.15
CA SER A 24 21.86 17.29 7.14
C SER A 24 21.65 16.53 5.83
N ILE A 25 22.60 15.66 5.44
CA ILE A 25 22.49 14.82 4.24
C ILE A 25 21.67 13.54 4.52
N GLY A 26 21.77 12.99 5.74
CA GLY A 26 21.15 11.71 6.10
C GLY A 26 19.64 11.77 6.29
N ILE A 27 19.13 12.79 6.99
CA ILE A 27 17.71 12.94 7.33
C ILE A 27 16.78 12.95 6.09
N PRO A 28 17.03 13.77 5.04
CA PRO A 28 16.11 13.83 3.90
C PRO A 28 16.04 12.51 3.12
N LYS A 29 17.14 11.74 3.06
CA LYS A 29 17.16 10.44 2.35
C LYS A 29 16.31 9.37 3.03
N MET A 30 16.26 9.37 4.36
CA MET A 30 15.50 8.37 5.11
C MET A 30 13.98 8.54 4.95
N ALA A 31 13.49 9.78 4.83
CA ALA A 31 12.07 10.07 4.62
C ALA A 31 11.55 9.50 3.29
N ALA A 32 12.28 9.73 2.18
CA ALA A 32 11.91 9.22 0.86
C ALA A 32 11.98 7.68 0.78
N PHE A 33 12.96 7.07 1.46
CA PHE A 33 13.07 5.61 1.53
C PHE A 33 11.87 4.99 2.28
N LYS A 34 11.45 5.60 3.39
CA LYS A 34 10.27 5.18 4.14
C LYS A 34 9.03 5.20 3.25
N GLN A 35 8.75 6.31 2.57
CA GLN A 35 7.57 6.43 1.69
C GLN A 35 7.52 5.33 0.63
N ARG A 36 8.64 5.05 -0.04
CA ARG A 36 8.71 3.97 -1.05
C ARG A 36 8.46 2.59 -0.45
N ALA A 37 8.93 2.34 0.76
CA ALA A 37 8.68 1.07 1.46
C ALA A 37 7.18 0.90 1.78
N LEU A 38 6.52 1.97 2.24
CA LEU A 38 5.08 1.96 2.49
C LEU A 38 4.28 1.72 1.20
N GLN A 39 4.65 2.39 0.10
CA GLN A 39 4.03 2.17 -1.22
C GLN A 39 4.23 0.73 -1.71
N THR A 40 5.41 0.16 -1.49
CA THR A 40 5.69 -1.23 -1.87
C THR A 40 4.79 -2.21 -1.11
N ALA A 41 4.54 -1.97 0.18
CA ALA A 41 3.62 -2.79 0.98
C ALA A 41 2.19 -2.77 0.41
N MET A 42 1.65 -1.58 0.11
CA MET A 42 0.32 -1.44 -0.48
C MET A 42 0.23 -2.10 -1.86
N ILE A 43 1.24 -1.93 -2.72
CA ILE A 43 1.27 -2.57 -4.04
C ILE A 43 1.27 -4.09 -3.89
N SER A 44 2.03 -4.63 -2.94
CA SER A 44 2.07 -6.07 -2.67
C SER A 44 0.71 -6.59 -2.21
N ASP A 45 0.05 -5.89 -1.28
CA ASP A 45 -1.25 -6.31 -0.77
C ASP A 45 -2.34 -6.25 -1.86
N LEU A 46 -2.31 -5.23 -2.73
CA LEU A 46 -3.25 -5.14 -3.87
C LEU A 46 -3.02 -6.24 -4.91
N ARG A 47 -1.77 -6.68 -5.12
CA ARG A 47 -1.48 -7.83 -6.00
C ARG A 47 -1.99 -9.13 -5.39
N HIS A 48 -1.77 -9.35 -4.11
CA HIS A 48 -2.33 -10.50 -3.40
C HIS A 48 -3.86 -10.49 -3.45
N LEU A 49 -4.48 -9.30 -3.34
CA LEU A 49 -5.93 -9.17 -3.50
C LEU A 49 -6.39 -9.55 -4.90
N ALA A 50 -5.66 -9.13 -5.94
CA ALA A 50 -5.99 -9.49 -7.32
C ALA A 50 -5.93 -11.01 -7.53
N GLU A 51 -4.87 -11.66 -7.05
CA GLU A 51 -4.73 -13.13 -7.11
C GLU A 51 -5.87 -13.84 -6.36
N ALA A 52 -6.23 -13.36 -5.17
CA ALA A 52 -7.34 -13.92 -4.40
C ALA A 52 -8.70 -13.75 -5.11
N GLN A 53 -8.92 -12.62 -5.76
CA GLN A 53 -10.13 -12.33 -6.53
C GLN A 53 -10.22 -13.18 -7.81
N GLU A 54 -9.10 -13.38 -8.50
CA GLU A 54 -9.04 -14.29 -9.65
C GLU A 54 -9.35 -15.74 -9.22
N ALA A 55 -8.75 -16.22 -8.13
CA ALA A 55 -9.04 -17.55 -7.59
C ALA A 55 -10.51 -17.71 -7.18
N PHE A 56 -11.10 -16.69 -6.56
CA PHE A 56 -12.51 -16.66 -6.21
C PHE A 56 -13.40 -16.72 -7.47
N PHE A 57 -13.06 -15.95 -8.50
CA PHE A 57 -13.77 -15.96 -9.79
C PHE A 57 -13.71 -17.33 -10.47
N PHE A 58 -12.55 -18.00 -10.47
CA PHE A 58 -12.43 -19.35 -11.01
C PHE A 58 -13.29 -20.38 -10.26
N THR A 59 -13.56 -20.15 -8.98
CA THR A 59 -14.31 -21.08 -8.13
C THR A 59 -15.82 -20.85 -8.20
N TYR A 60 -16.26 -19.58 -8.16
CA TYR A 60 -17.68 -19.22 -8.04
C TYR A 60 -18.26 -18.52 -9.27
N GLY A 61 -17.43 -18.16 -10.26
CA GLY A 61 -17.85 -17.47 -11.48
C GLY A 61 -18.26 -16.01 -11.28
N ASP A 62 -17.86 -15.38 -10.17
CA ASP A 62 -18.11 -13.98 -9.85
C ASP A 62 -16.98 -13.45 -8.96
N TYR A 63 -16.86 -12.14 -8.79
CA TYR A 63 -15.90 -11.53 -7.87
C TYR A 63 -16.51 -11.35 -6.47
N ALA A 64 -15.68 -11.46 -5.44
CA ALA A 64 -16.11 -11.19 -4.07
C ALA A 64 -16.27 -9.68 -3.85
N GLY A 65 -17.33 -9.27 -3.17
CA GLY A 65 -17.58 -7.86 -2.88
C GLY A 65 -16.97 -7.36 -1.58
N SER A 66 -16.36 -8.25 -0.81
CA SER A 66 -15.72 -7.91 0.47
C SER A 66 -14.44 -8.73 0.67
N LEU A 67 -13.60 -8.27 1.59
CA LEU A 67 -12.43 -8.99 2.08
C LEU A 67 -12.49 -9.11 3.59
N GLY A 68 -11.82 -10.11 4.16
CA GLY A 68 -11.71 -10.26 5.60
C GLY A 68 -10.65 -11.26 6.05
N PRO A 69 -10.36 -11.31 7.37
CA PRO A 69 -9.38 -12.24 7.94
C PRO A 69 -9.94 -13.66 8.16
N GLY A 70 -11.25 -13.85 8.00
CA GLY A 70 -11.93 -15.13 8.22
C GLY A 70 -11.79 -16.09 7.04
N PRO A 71 -12.44 -17.26 7.08
CA PRO A 71 -12.48 -18.15 5.92
C PRO A 71 -13.19 -17.49 4.75
N GLU A 72 -12.90 -17.97 3.54
CA GLU A 72 -13.58 -17.53 2.34
C GLU A 72 -15.09 -17.81 2.46
N VAL A 73 -15.91 -16.83 2.07
CA VAL A 73 -17.36 -16.96 2.06
C VAL A 73 -17.81 -16.97 0.61
N ALA A 74 -18.38 -18.09 0.18
CA ALA A 74 -18.99 -18.21 -1.13
C ALA A 74 -20.16 -17.23 -1.27
N GLY A 75 -20.26 -16.57 -2.42
CA GLY A 75 -21.36 -15.65 -2.72
C GLY A 75 -21.18 -15.00 -4.08
N THR A 76 -22.30 -14.64 -4.69
CA THR A 76 -22.38 -13.91 -5.97
C THR A 76 -23.11 -12.58 -5.75
N GLY A 77 -23.12 -11.71 -6.77
CA GLY A 77 -23.67 -10.37 -6.70
C GLY A 77 -22.99 -9.49 -5.65
N GLY A 78 -21.69 -9.73 -5.39
CA GLY A 78 -20.92 -9.05 -4.36
C GLY A 78 -21.12 -9.58 -2.93
N GLY A 79 -21.90 -10.65 -2.74
CA GLY A 79 -22.11 -11.27 -1.43
C GLY A 79 -20.93 -12.13 -0.92
N GLY A 80 -19.92 -12.38 -1.75
CA GLY A 80 -18.74 -13.17 -1.40
C GLY A 80 -17.70 -12.40 -0.59
N THR A 81 -16.85 -13.14 0.11
CA THR A 81 -15.71 -12.60 0.87
C THR A 81 -14.43 -13.36 0.54
N VAL A 82 -13.39 -12.64 0.09
CA VAL A 82 -12.03 -13.18 -0.06
C VAL A 82 -11.22 -13.07 1.22
N VAL A 83 -10.35 -14.04 1.46
CA VAL A 83 -9.46 -14.04 2.63
C VAL A 83 -8.23 -13.19 2.32
N LEU A 84 -8.11 -12.07 3.03
CA LEU A 84 -6.93 -11.23 2.95
C LEU A 84 -6.76 -10.47 4.27
N VAL A 85 -5.53 -10.51 4.80
CA VAL A 85 -5.10 -9.67 5.91
C VAL A 85 -4.09 -8.69 5.34
N PRO A 86 -4.42 -7.40 5.26
CA PRO A 86 -3.47 -6.38 4.81
C PRO A 86 -2.23 -6.35 5.70
N SER A 87 -1.13 -5.86 5.15
CA SER A 87 0.09 -5.57 5.89
C SER A 87 -0.17 -4.52 6.99
N ASP A 88 0.71 -4.46 8.00
CA ASP A 88 0.56 -3.51 9.11
C ASP A 88 0.42 -2.07 8.61
N GLY A 89 -0.56 -1.35 9.14
CA GLY A 89 -0.88 0.02 8.73
C GLY A 89 -1.52 0.18 7.35
N VAL A 90 -1.75 -0.89 6.58
CA VAL A 90 -2.46 -0.83 5.29
C VAL A 90 -3.96 -1.05 5.50
N ARG A 91 -4.77 -0.13 4.94
CA ARG A 91 -6.22 -0.22 4.88
C ARG A 91 -6.65 -0.34 3.42
N ILE A 92 -7.39 -1.39 3.10
CA ILE A 92 -7.91 -1.63 1.75
C ILE A 92 -9.42 -1.42 1.75
N THR A 93 -9.89 -0.58 0.84
CA THR A 93 -11.32 -0.37 0.58
C THR A 93 -11.65 -0.95 -0.79
N MET A 94 -12.70 -1.77 -0.86
CA MET A 94 -13.16 -2.40 -2.10
C MET A 94 -14.53 -1.86 -2.52
N ALA A 95 -14.79 -1.82 -3.82
CA ALA A 95 -16.12 -1.62 -4.36
C ALA A 95 -16.41 -2.65 -5.46
N TYR A 96 -17.47 -3.43 -5.26
CA TYR A 96 -18.02 -4.33 -6.27
C TYR A 96 -19.05 -3.61 -7.15
N ARG A 97 -19.07 -3.96 -8.44
CA ARG A 97 -20.01 -3.45 -9.42
C ARG A 97 -20.54 -4.59 -10.26
N THR A 98 -21.84 -4.55 -10.51
CA THR A 98 -22.51 -5.44 -11.45
C THR A 98 -23.50 -4.64 -12.28
N SER A 99 -23.63 -5.02 -13.55
CA SER A 99 -24.59 -4.43 -14.48
C SER A 99 -25.25 -5.56 -15.28
N PRO A 100 -26.59 -5.72 -15.23
CA PRO A 100 -27.28 -6.78 -15.95
C PRO A 100 -26.94 -6.77 -17.44
N GLY A 101 -26.47 -7.92 -17.95
CA GLY A 101 -26.11 -8.09 -19.36
C GLY A 101 -24.74 -7.51 -19.77
N VAL A 102 -23.99 -6.90 -18.85
CA VAL A 102 -22.62 -6.38 -19.10
C VAL A 102 -21.57 -7.18 -18.32
N GLY A 103 -21.91 -7.62 -17.11
CA GLY A 103 -21.06 -8.46 -16.25
C GLY A 103 -20.76 -7.83 -14.90
N GLU A 104 -19.61 -8.18 -14.35
CA GLU A 104 -19.18 -7.87 -13.00
C GLU A 104 -17.76 -7.32 -12.99
N GLY A 105 -17.42 -6.64 -11.91
CA GLY A 105 -16.10 -6.10 -11.70
C GLY A 105 -15.95 -5.48 -10.33
N TRP A 106 -14.72 -5.17 -9.98
CA TRP A 106 -14.37 -4.58 -8.70
C TRP A 106 -13.22 -3.59 -8.87
N ASN A 107 -13.13 -2.67 -7.92
CA ASN A 107 -11.93 -1.89 -7.71
C ASN A 107 -11.55 -1.92 -6.24
N ALA A 108 -10.28 -1.62 -5.98
CA ALA A 108 -9.77 -1.47 -4.63
C ALA A 108 -8.81 -0.31 -4.54
N ILE A 109 -8.79 0.34 -3.37
CA ILE A 109 -7.86 1.39 -2.99
C ILE A 109 -7.17 0.95 -1.71
N ALA A 110 -5.84 1.01 -1.68
CA ALA A 110 -5.02 0.78 -0.50
C ALA A 110 -4.43 2.11 -0.02
N HIS A 111 -4.55 2.37 1.27
CA HIS A 111 -3.97 3.49 1.98
C HIS A 111 -3.11 2.99 3.12
N HIS A 112 -1.94 3.60 3.35
CA HIS A 112 -1.09 3.29 4.50
C HIS A 112 -1.11 4.43 5.52
N ASP A 113 -1.41 4.14 6.80
CA ASP A 113 -1.59 5.14 7.87
C ASP A 113 -0.35 6.01 8.15
N GLY A 114 0.82 5.51 7.77
CA GLY A 114 2.09 6.24 7.77
C GLY A 114 2.26 7.31 6.68
N MET A 115 1.28 7.51 5.80
CA MET A 115 1.30 8.53 4.73
C MET A 115 0.38 9.70 5.08
N SER A 116 0.75 10.89 4.62
CA SER A 116 0.15 12.14 5.10
C SER A 116 -1.09 12.57 4.33
N ASP A 117 -1.25 12.13 3.08
CA ASP A 117 -2.39 12.53 2.23
C ASP A 117 -3.00 11.32 1.51
N PRO A 118 -4.18 10.82 1.92
CA PRO A 118 -4.85 9.71 1.24
C PRO A 118 -5.26 10.03 -0.21
N ASN A 119 -5.31 11.30 -0.63
CA ASN A 119 -5.66 11.62 -2.02
C ASN A 119 -4.45 11.67 -2.96
N ARG A 120 -3.23 11.53 -2.42
CA ARG A 120 -1.95 11.70 -3.16
C ARG A 120 -0.87 10.69 -2.78
N ASP A 121 -1.18 9.72 -1.94
CA ASP A 121 -0.25 8.65 -1.65
C ASP A 121 -0.88 7.25 -1.81
N ASP A 122 -2.13 7.15 -2.23
CA ASP A 122 -2.87 5.88 -2.28
C ASP A 122 -2.48 5.05 -3.50
N CYS A 123 -2.69 3.74 -3.40
CA CYS A 123 -2.55 2.80 -4.51
C CYS A 123 -3.89 2.17 -4.85
N GLY A 124 -4.04 1.69 -6.08
CA GLY A 124 -5.33 1.21 -6.55
C GLY A 124 -5.22 0.26 -7.72
N ILE A 125 -6.28 -0.50 -7.90
CA ILE A 125 -6.45 -1.50 -8.96
C ILE A 125 -7.93 -1.62 -9.31
N PHE A 126 -8.23 -2.02 -10.54
CA PHE A 126 -9.57 -2.42 -10.94
C PHE A 126 -9.51 -3.61 -11.90
N MET A 127 -10.57 -4.41 -11.93
CA MET A 127 -10.70 -5.58 -12.80
C MET A 127 -12.18 -5.91 -13.06
N GLY A 128 -12.48 -6.41 -14.26
CA GLY A 128 -13.83 -6.77 -14.67
C GLY A 128 -14.46 -5.77 -15.63
N SER A 129 -15.56 -6.18 -16.29
CA SER A 129 -16.16 -5.44 -17.41
C SER A 129 -16.94 -4.20 -16.98
N THR A 130 -17.43 -4.18 -15.74
CA THR A 130 -18.18 -3.06 -15.14
C THR A 130 -17.37 -2.26 -14.15
N ALA A 131 -16.13 -2.67 -13.89
CA ALA A 131 -15.23 -1.97 -12.99
C ALA A 131 -14.83 -0.63 -13.60
N ASN A 132 -14.78 0.39 -12.76
CA ASN A 132 -14.21 1.67 -13.10
C ASN A 132 -12.87 1.83 -12.40
N SER A 133 -11.95 2.50 -13.08
CA SER A 133 -10.70 2.89 -12.44
C SER A 133 -10.97 3.73 -11.18
N PRO A 134 -10.26 3.44 -10.07
CA PRO A 134 -10.38 4.23 -8.85
C PRO A 134 -9.85 5.66 -9.00
N ASN A 135 -8.96 5.94 -9.96
CA ASN A 135 -8.39 7.27 -10.21
C ASN A 135 -7.60 7.34 -11.55
N VAL A 136 -7.03 8.51 -11.84
CA VAL A 136 -6.32 8.79 -13.10
C VAL A 136 -4.97 8.06 -13.28
N ALA A 137 -4.32 7.59 -12.21
CA ALA A 137 -3.05 6.86 -12.30
C ALA A 137 -3.25 5.37 -12.65
N VAL A 138 -4.40 4.80 -12.30
CA VAL A 138 -4.73 3.41 -12.62
C VAL A 138 -5.41 3.39 -14.00
N THR A 139 -4.64 3.23 -15.07
CA THR A 139 -5.15 3.36 -16.45
C THR A 139 -5.55 2.03 -17.09
N GLU A 140 -5.06 0.91 -16.56
CA GLU A 140 -5.23 -0.42 -17.15
C GLU A 140 -5.78 -1.42 -16.12
N PRO A 141 -6.70 -2.31 -16.52
CA PRO A 141 -7.24 -3.33 -15.63
C PRO A 141 -6.15 -4.31 -15.20
N GLY A 142 -6.16 -4.71 -13.94
CA GLY A 142 -5.16 -5.61 -13.35
C GLY A 142 -3.80 -4.98 -13.06
N VAL A 143 -3.58 -3.71 -13.44
CA VAL A 143 -2.33 -2.99 -13.16
C VAL A 143 -2.50 -2.15 -11.90
N VAL A 144 -1.65 -2.40 -10.90
CA VAL A 144 -1.59 -1.56 -9.70
C VAL A 144 -0.80 -0.30 -9.99
N ALA A 145 -1.37 0.86 -9.67
CA ALA A 145 -0.67 2.15 -9.70
C ALA A 145 -0.97 2.95 -8.44
N CYS A 146 -0.02 3.82 -8.06
CA CYS A 146 -0.12 4.73 -6.93
C CYS A 146 -0.04 6.18 -7.42
N TRP A 147 -0.67 7.11 -6.69
CA TRP A 147 -0.76 8.52 -7.03
C TRP A 147 -0.64 9.38 -5.79
#